data_AF-Q9SIP4-F1
#
_entry.id   AF-Q9SIP4-F1
#
_cell.length_a   1.000
_cell.length_b   1.000
_cell.length_c   1.000
_cell.angle_alpha   90.00
_cell.angle_beta   90.00
_cell.angle_gamma   90.00
#
_symmetry.space_group_name_H-M   'P 1'
#
loop_
_entity.id
_entity.type
_entity.pdbx_description
1 polymer ?
#
loop_
_entity_poly.entity_id
_entity_poly.type
_entity_poly.pdbx_seq_one_letter_code
_entity_poly.pdbx_strand_id
1 'polypeptide(L)'
;MCKNSLGRHQNQPTGYRPVRVDWKDLDKCNVCHMDEEYENNLFLQCDKCRMMVHAKCYGELEPCDGALWLCNLCRPGAPDMPPRCCLCPVVGGAMKPTTDGRWAHLACAIWIPETCLSDVKKMEPIDGVNKVSKDRWKLMCTICGVSYGACIQCSNNSCRVAYHPLCARAAGLCVEVP
;
A
#
# COMPACT_ATOMS: atom_id res chain seq x y z
N MET A 1 -3.90 34.66 -27.65
CA MET A 1 -2.76 33.74 -27.82
C MET A 1 -2.90 32.60 -26.82
N CYS A 2 -3.54 31.50 -27.22
CA CYS A 2 -3.69 30.32 -26.37
C CYS A 2 -2.43 29.46 -26.51
N LYS A 3 -1.63 29.33 -25.45
CA LYS A 3 -0.55 28.34 -25.41
C LYS A 3 -1.13 27.02 -24.91
N ASN A 4 -1.17 26.04 -25.82
CA ASN A 4 -1.36 24.62 -25.53
C ASN A 4 -0.28 24.15 -24.55
N SER A 5 -0.70 23.76 -23.34
CA SER A 5 0.13 22.98 -22.43
C SER A 5 -0.11 21.51 -22.72
N LEU A 6 0.72 20.90 -23.57
CA LEU A 6 0.78 19.44 -23.72
C LEU A 6 1.06 18.83 -22.34
N GLY A 7 0.09 18.11 -21.79
CA GLY A 7 0.24 17.34 -20.56
C GLY A 7 1.36 16.30 -20.72
N ARG A 8 2.28 16.28 -19.75
CA ARG A 8 3.32 15.25 -19.62
C ARG A 8 2.68 13.86 -19.64
N HIS A 9 2.81 13.15 -20.75
CA HIS A 9 2.61 11.70 -20.77
C HIS A 9 3.63 11.07 -19.82
N GLN A 10 3.19 10.69 -18.63
CA GLN A 10 4.03 9.91 -17.72
C GLN A 10 4.32 8.56 -18.39
N ASN A 11 5.59 8.20 -18.56
CA ASN A 11 6.01 6.85 -18.95
C ASN A 11 5.43 5.85 -17.94
N GLN A 12 4.31 5.23 -18.27
CA GLN A 12 3.75 4.15 -17.46
C GLN A 12 4.69 2.94 -17.59
N PRO A 13 5.04 2.28 -16.46
CA PRO A 13 5.81 1.04 -16.52
C PRO A 13 5.08 0.02 -17.41
N THR A 14 5.83 -0.72 -18.22
CA THR A 14 5.27 -1.81 -19.05
C THR A 14 4.44 -2.76 -18.19
N GLY A 15 3.21 -3.05 -18.62
CA GLY A 15 2.28 -3.93 -17.90
C GLY A 15 1.55 -3.30 -16.71
N TYR A 16 1.78 -2.02 -16.39
CA TYR A 16 1.00 -1.33 -15.36
C TYR A 16 -0.41 -0.99 -15.86
N ARG A 17 -1.42 -1.51 -15.15
CA ARG A 17 -2.82 -1.07 -15.27
C ARG A 17 -3.35 -0.74 -13.87
N PRO A 18 -3.81 0.48 -13.58
CA PRO A 18 -4.29 0.84 -12.25
C PRO A 18 -5.51 0.00 -11.87
N VAL A 19 -5.52 -0.49 -10.63
CA VAL A 19 -6.62 -1.27 -10.07
C VAL A 19 -7.27 -0.45 -8.97
N ARG A 20 -8.59 -0.23 -9.09
CA ARG A 20 -9.41 0.36 -8.04
C ARG A 20 -10.13 -0.77 -7.34
N VAL A 21 -9.89 -0.89 -6.05
CA VAL A 21 -10.55 -1.86 -5.18
C VAL A 21 -11.76 -1.18 -4.55
N ASP A 22 -12.88 -1.89 -4.53
CA ASP A 22 -14.03 -1.54 -3.71
C ASP A 22 -13.87 -2.18 -2.32
N TRP A 23 -13.57 -1.36 -1.32
CA TRP A 23 -13.30 -1.83 0.03
C TRP A 23 -14.62 -2.04 0.76
N LYS A 24 -14.95 -3.30 1.07
CA LYS A 24 -16.15 -3.64 1.83
C LYS A 24 -16.05 -3.28 3.31
N ASP A 25 -14.82 -3.34 3.83
CA ASP A 25 -14.51 -3.14 5.25
C ASP A 25 -13.88 -1.76 5.47
N LEU A 26 -14.69 -0.71 5.35
CA LEU A 26 -14.24 0.68 5.49
C LEU A 26 -13.89 1.05 6.94
N ASP A 27 -14.31 0.23 7.89
CA ASP A 27 -14.07 0.32 9.33
C ASP A 27 -12.75 -0.36 9.76
N LYS A 28 -12.05 -1.06 8.88
CA LYS A 28 -10.80 -1.77 9.21
C LYS A 28 -9.55 -0.96 8.88
N CYS A 29 -8.49 -1.25 9.63
CA CYS A 29 -7.17 -0.67 9.40
C CYS A 29 -6.63 -1.04 8.00
N ASN A 30 -6.26 -0.04 7.20
CA ASN A 30 -5.71 -0.21 5.85
C ASN A 30 -4.33 -0.92 5.84
N VAL A 31 -3.72 -1.14 7.01
CA VAL A 31 -2.44 -1.84 7.15
C VAL A 31 -2.64 -3.27 7.66
N CYS A 32 -3.18 -3.48 8.86
CA CYS A 32 -3.34 -4.82 9.45
C CYS A 32 -4.66 -5.52 9.09
N HIS A 33 -5.65 -4.78 8.57
CA HIS A 33 -6.99 -5.30 8.27
C HIS A 33 -7.77 -5.83 9.48
N MET A 34 -7.49 -5.26 10.65
CA MET A 34 -8.25 -5.48 11.89
C MET A 34 -9.07 -4.25 12.25
N ASP A 35 -10.14 -4.44 13.02
CA ASP A 35 -11.06 -3.43 13.57
C ASP A 35 -10.89 -3.21 15.09
N GLU A 36 -9.95 -3.90 15.76
CA GLU A 36 -9.77 -3.75 17.21
C GLU A 36 -8.98 -2.49 17.61
N GLU A 37 -9.59 -1.67 18.47
CA GLU A 37 -8.94 -0.53 19.11
C GLU A 37 -8.31 -0.91 20.46
N TYR A 38 -7.13 -0.35 20.75
CA TYR A 38 -6.48 -0.47 22.05
C TYR A 38 -6.17 0.93 22.59
N GLU A 39 -6.13 1.09 23.92
CA GLU A 39 -5.91 2.38 24.61
C GLU A 39 -4.68 3.17 24.13
N ASN A 40 -3.66 2.48 23.57
CA ASN A 40 -2.44 3.11 23.06
C ASN A 40 -2.23 2.80 21.56
N ASN A 41 -3.30 2.59 20.79
CA ASN A 41 -3.24 2.26 19.37
C ASN A 41 -4.57 2.61 18.67
N LEU A 42 -5.05 3.84 18.85
CA LEU A 42 -6.33 4.27 18.30
C LEU A 42 -6.33 4.34 16.76
N PHE A 43 -7.53 4.36 16.18
CA PHE A 43 -7.71 4.64 14.75
C PHE A 43 -7.44 6.11 14.43
N LEU A 44 -6.70 6.30 13.35
CA LEU A 44 -6.54 7.57 12.66
C LEU A 44 -7.30 7.52 11.34
N GLN A 45 -8.20 8.47 11.12
CA GLN A 45 -8.89 8.66 9.84
C GLN A 45 -8.31 9.87 9.13
N CYS A 46 -7.84 9.68 7.90
CA CYS A 46 -7.32 10.79 7.10
C CYS A 46 -8.47 11.72 6.70
N ASP A 47 -8.40 13.00 7.06
CA ASP A 47 -9.48 13.96 6.80
C ASP A 47 -9.83 14.11 5.31
N LYS A 48 -8.81 14.00 4.44
CA LYS A 48 -8.96 14.19 2.98
C LYS A 48 -9.40 12.94 2.22
N CYS A 49 -8.75 11.80 2.45
CA CYS A 49 -9.01 10.55 1.68
C CYS A 49 -9.82 9.50 2.45
N ARG A 50 -10.16 9.77 3.71
CA ARG A 50 -10.98 8.92 4.61
C ARG A 50 -10.44 7.53 4.92
N MET A 51 -9.26 7.17 4.42
CA MET A 51 -8.62 5.90 4.79
C MET A 51 -8.34 5.87 6.30
N MET A 52 -8.54 4.70 6.91
CA MET A 52 -8.32 4.48 8.34
C MET A 52 -7.15 3.55 8.60
N VAL A 53 -6.37 3.86 9.62
CA VAL A 53 -5.22 3.06 10.07
C VAL A 53 -5.12 3.14 11.58
N HIS A 54 -4.62 2.09 12.24
CA HIS A 54 -4.14 2.26 13.60
C HIS A 54 -2.89 3.14 13.62
N ALA A 55 -2.75 3.99 14.64
CA ALA A 55 -1.62 4.89 14.81
C ALA A 55 -0.27 4.15 14.69
N LYS A 56 -0.10 3.04 15.43
CA LYS A 56 1.15 2.24 15.37
C LYS A 56 1.33 1.51 14.05
N CYS A 57 0.24 1.06 13.41
CA CYS A 57 0.35 0.39 12.12
C CYS A 57 0.85 1.33 11.01
N TYR A 58 0.62 2.64 11.15
CA TYR A 58 1.13 3.65 10.21
C TYR A 58 2.39 4.37 10.71
N GLY A 59 2.75 4.17 11.99
CA GLY A 59 3.93 4.75 12.63
C GLY A 59 3.75 6.23 12.98
N GLU A 60 2.54 6.62 13.36
CA GLU A 60 2.18 7.99 13.76
C GLU A 60 1.99 8.06 15.27
N LEU A 61 2.15 9.27 15.79
CA LEU A 61 1.67 9.60 17.13
C LEU A 61 0.21 10.02 17.03
N GLU A 62 -0.56 9.72 18.08
CA GLU A 62 -1.94 10.18 18.17
C GLU A 62 -1.97 11.72 18.17
N PRO A 63 -2.79 12.36 17.32
CA PRO A 63 -2.90 13.81 17.30
C PRO A 63 -3.37 14.34 18.66
N CYS A 64 -2.68 15.35 19.19
CA CYS A 64 -3.16 16.07 20.38
C CYS A 64 -4.38 16.92 20.03
N ASP A 65 -5.26 17.12 21.02
CA ASP A 65 -6.25 18.20 21.06
C ASP A 65 -7.11 18.38 19.79
N GLY A 66 -7.67 17.28 19.27
CA GLY A 66 -8.63 17.32 18.16
C GLY A 66 -8.05 17.75 16.82
N ALA A 67 -6.72 17.76 16.68
CA ALA A 67 -6.05 18.09 15.42
C ALA A 67 -6.42 17.09 14.31
N LEU A 68 -6.67 17.61 13.11
CA LEU A 68 -6.92 16.78 11.93
C LEU A 68 -5.67 16.00 11.53
N TRP A 69 -5.82 14.71 11.28
CA TRP A 69 -4.75 13.87 10.77
C TRP A 69 -4.80 13.75 9.25
N LEU A 70 -3.63 13.87 8.61
CA LEU A 70 -3.46 13.69 7.17
C LEU A 70 -2.36 12.66 6.89
N CYS A 71 -2.67 11.69 6.04
CA CYS A 71 -1.70 10.67 5.64
C CYS A 71 -0.58 11.24 4.75
N ASN A 72 0.46 10.44 4.49
CA ASN A 72 1.59 10.88 3.65
C ASN A 72 1.22 11.37 2.24
N LEU A 73 0.08 10.92 1.70
CA LEU A 73 -0.38 11.35 0.37
C LEU A 73 -1.29 12.59 0.42
N CYS A 74 -1.69 13.04 1.60
CA CYS A 74 -2.64 14.13 1.78
C CYS A 74 -2.07 15.31 2.57
N ARG A 75 -1.02 15.09 3.38
CA ARG A 75 -0.37 16.12 4.18
C ARG A 75 0.31 17.19 3.30
N PRO A 76 0.53 18.41 3.82
CA PRO A 76 1.36 19.41 3.14
C PRO A 76 2.75 18.85 2.79
N GLY A 77 3.24 19.13 1.58
CA GLY A 77 4.49 18.57 1.07
C GLY A 77 4.36 17.17 0.45
N ALA A 78 3.15 16.58 0.40
CA ALA A 78 2.89 15.39 -0.40
C ALA A 78 3.15 15.66 -1.90
N PRO A 79 3.46 14.61 -2.69
CA PRO A 79 3.63 14.75 -4.14
C PRO A 79 2.38 15.33 -4.82
N ASP A 80 2.56 16.24 -5.79
CA ASP A 80 1.47 16.88 -6.55
C ASP A 80 0.50 15.86 -7.16
N MET A 81 1.05 14.72 -7.61
CA MET A 81 0.30 13.59 -8.15
C MET A 81 0.48 12.38 -7.23
N PRO A 82 -0.60 11.67 -6.86
CA PRO A 82 -0.50 10.49 -6.03
C PRO A 82 0.48 9.47 -6.63
N PRO A 83 1.52 9.06 -5.89
CA PRO A 83 2.49 8.10 -6.37
C PRO A 83 1.85 6.72 -6.53
N ARG A 84 2.46 5.90 -7.38
CA ARG A 84 2.07 4.50 -7.55
C ARG A 84 2.79 3.64 -6.52
N CYS A 85 2.13 2.61 -6.02
CA CYS A 85 2.82 1.54 -5.31
C CYS A 85 3.72 0.78 -6.27
N CYS A 86 4.99 0.62 -5.93
CA CYS A 86 5.93 -0.15 -6.73
C CYS A 86 5.74 -1.66 -6.60
N LEU A 87 4.95 -2.14 -5.64
CA LEU A 87 4.71 -3.55 -5.35
C LEU A 87 3.35 -4.08 -5.84
N CYS A 88 2.40 -3.21 -6.19
CA CYS A 88 1.11 -3.63 -6.73
C CYS A 88 0.42 -2.53 -7.55
N PRO A 89 -0.57 -2.86 -8.38
CA PRO A 89 -1.28 -1.87 -9.21
C PRO A 89 -2.41 -1.13 -8.48
N VAL A 90 -2.69 -1.43 -7.21
CA VAL A 90 -3.79 -0.83 -6.45
C VAL A 90 -3.53 0.66 -6.23
N VAL A 91 -4.55 1.50 -6.43
CA VAL A 91 -4.48 2.95 -6.25
C VAL A 91 -4.96 3.36 -4.85
N GLY A 92 -4.32 4.36 -4.23
CA GLY A 92 -4.72 4.90 -2.92
C GLY A 92 -4.12 4.13 -1.75
N GLY A 93 -4.78 4.13 -0.59
CA GLY A 93 -4.38 3.34 0.59
C GLY A 93 -3.16 3.87 1.37
N ALA A 94 -2.76 3.10 2.39
CA ALA A 94 -1.70 3.46 3.33
C ALA A 94 -0.29 3.28 2.71
N MET A 95 0.31 4.38 2.25
CA MET A 95 1.61 4.39 1.56
C MET A 95 2.72 5.07 2.35
N LYS A 96 3.96 4.57 2.18
CA LYS A 96 5.22 5.13 2.71
C LYS A 96 6.29 5.19 1.60
N PRO A 97 7.27 6.11 1.69
CA PRO A 97 8.40 6.15 0.78
C PRO A 97 9.30 4.92 0.97
N THR A 98 9.94 4.49 -0.11
CA THR A 98 10.96 3.42 -0.10
C THR A 98 12.37 4.01 -0.05
N THR A 99 13.35 3.20 0.35
CA THR A 99 14.78 3.59 0.37
C THR A 99 15.33 3.94 -1.01
N ASP A 100 14.70 3.45 -2.09
CA ASP A 100 15.07 3.73 -3.47
C ASP A 100 14.28 4.88 -4.13
N GLY A 101 13.57 5.69 -3.32
CA GLY A 101 12.88 6.90 -3.79
C GLY A 101 11.52 6.65 -4.46
N ARG A 102 11.02 5.41 -4.44
CA ARG A 102 9.66 5.05 -4.85
C ARG A 102 8.71 5.09 -3.66
N TRP A 103 7.50 4.60 -3.86
CA TRP A 103 6.46 4.48 -2.84
C TRP A 103 5.89 3.07 -2.85
N ALA A 104 5.53 2.57 -1.68
CA ALA A 104 4.86 1.28 -1.55
C ALA A 104 3.78 1.34 -0.46
N HIS A 105 2.78 0.46 -0.57
CA HIS A 105 1.85 0.24 0.52
C HIS A 105 2.54 -0.47 1.67
N LEU A 106 2.23 -0.08 2.92
CA LEU A 106 2.68 -0.80 4.10
C LEU A 106 2.21 -2.25 4.08
N ALA A 107 0.93 -2.48 3.74
CA ALA A 107 0.39 -3.82 3.57
C ALA A 107 1.17 -4.64 2.54
N CYS A 108 1.57 -4.06 1.40
CA CYS A 108 2.39 -4.79 0.43
C CYS A 108 3.78 -5.13 1.00
N ALA A 109 4.42 -4.18 1.69
CA ALA A 109 5.74 -4.39 2.26
C ALA A 109 5.76 -5.41 3.41
N ILE A 110 4.69 -5.48 4.20
CA ILE A 110 4.55 -6.47 5.29
C ILE A 110 4.37 -7.88 4.71
N TRP A 111 3.65 -7.99 3.60
CA TRP A 111 3.29 -9.29 3.02
C TRP A 111 4.30 -9.83 2.02
N ILE A 112 5.17 -9.00 1.45
CA ILE A 112 6.28 -9.45 0.61
C ILE A 112 7.48 -9.77 1.51
N PRO A 113 7.91 -11.05 1.61
CA PRO A 113 8.90 -11.46 2.61
C PRO A 113 10.26 -10.78 2.51
N GLU A 114 10.66 -10.35 1.31
CA GLU A 114 11.96 -9.74 1.07
C GLU A 114 12.01 -8.24 1.42
N THR A 115 10.85 -7.62 1.69
CA THR A 115 10.77 -6.22 2.11
C THR A 115 10.69 -6.10 3.63
N CYS A 116 11.12 -4.95 4.15
CA CYS A 116 11.07 -4.66 5.57
C CYS A 116 10.87 -3.15 5.82
N LEU A 117 10.74 -2.77 7.09
CA LEU A 117 10.67 -1.38 7.53
C LEU A 117 11.98 -1.04 8.23
N SER A 118 12.67 0.01 7.79
CA SER A 118 13.95 0.40 8.38
C SER A 118 13.78 0.91 9.82
N ASP A 119 12.69 1.62 10.12
CA ASP A 119 12.27 1.99 11.47
C ASP A 119 10.86 1.43 11.70
N VAL A 120 10.74 0.42 12.57
CA VAL A 120 9.46 -0.24 12.90
C VAL A 120 8.57 0.61 13.82
N LYS A 121 9.08 1.68 14.44
CA LYS A 121 8.27 2.61 15.23
C LYS A 121 7.63 3.65 14.33
N LYS A 122 8.41 4.21 13.39
CA LYS A 122 7.91 5.16 12.37
C LYS A 122 7.25 4.46 11.19
N MET A 123 7.40 3.15 11.09
CA MET A 123 6.95 2.33 9.97
C MET A 123 7.46 2.87 8.63
N GLU A 124 8.68 3.41 8.56
CA GLU A 124 9.27 3.96 7.32
C GLU A 124 10.80 4.17 7.43
N PRO A 125 11.51 4.32 6.30
CA PRO A 125 11.09 3.96 4.95
C PRO A 125 10.91 2.45 4.77
N ILE A 126 10.26 2.06 3.68
CA ILE A 126 10.19 0.67 3.23
C ILE A 126 11.52 0.32 2.54
N ASP A 127 12.18 -0.75 2.98
CA ASP A 127 13.43 -1.23 2.42
C ASP A 127 13.28 -2.64 1.82
N GLY A 128 14.32 -3.12 1.14
CA GLY A 128 14.38 -4.48 0.58
C GLY A 128 13.63 -4.68 -0.74
N VAL A 129 13.08 -3.62 -1.35
CA VAL A 129 12.37 -3.72 -2.64
C VAL A 129 13.30 -4.25 -3.75
N ASN A 130 14.58 -3.91 -3.70
CA ASN A 130 15.61 -4.42 -4.61
C ASN A 130 16.01 -5.89 -4.35
N LYS A 131 15.63 -6.45 -3.19
CA LYS A 131 15.89 -7.85 -2.82
C LYS A 131 14.75 -8.80 -3.18
N VAL A 132 13.59 -8.26 -3.58
CA VAL A 132 12.42 -9.05 -3.99
C VAL A 132 12.76 -9.97 -5.15
N SER A 133 12.49 -11.27 -4.98
CA SER A 133 12.79 -12.29 -6.00
C SER A 133 12.21 -11.94 -7.37
N LYS A 134 13.03 -12.08 -8.41
CA LYS A 134 12.64 -11.85 -9.82
C LYS A 134 11.39 -12.63 -10.23
N ASP A 135 11.13 -13.78 -9.62
CA ASP A 135 9.98 -14.60 -9.97
C ASP A 135 8.66 -14.00 -9.48
N ARG A 136 8.66 -13.29 -8.34
CA ARG A 136 7.47 -12.59 -7.84
C ARG A 136 6.98 -11.51 -8.80
N TRP A 137 7.92 -10.86 -9.49
CA TRP A 137 7.63 -9.81 -10.49
C TRP A 137 7.07 -10.37 -11.80
N LYS A 138 7.28 -11.66 -12.09
CA LYS A 138 6.77 -12.33 -13.30
C LYS A 138 5.37 -12.91 -13.11
N LEU A 139 4.93 -13.09 -11.86
CA LEU A 139 3.62 -13.65 -11.56
C LEU A 139 2.50 -12.70 -12.01
N MET A 140 1.42 -13.28 -12.52
CA MET A 140 0.18 -12.57 -12.81
C MET A 140 -0.78 -12.73 -11.64
N CYS A 141 -1.28 -11.63 -11.11
CA CYS A 141 -2.31 -11.70 -10.08
C CYS A 141 -3.61 -12.23 -10.69
N THR A 142 -4.10 -13.35 -10.15
CA THR A 142 -5.32 -14.03 -10.61
C THR A 142 -6.60 -13.22 -10.35
N ILE A 143 -6.56 -12.28 -9.39
CA ILE A 143 -7.70 -11.44 -9.02
C ILE A 143 -7.86 -10.25 -9.97
N CYS A 144 -6.77 -9.50 -10.22
CA CYS A 144 -6.83 -8.30 -11.06
C CYS A 144 -6.37 -8.52 -12.51
N GLY A 145 -5.76 -9.66 -12.82
CA GLY A 145 -5.23 -10.00 -14.14
C GLY A 145 -4.04 -9.15 -14.58
N VAL A 146 -3.32 -8.49 -13.66
CA VAL A 146 -2.20 -7.60 -13.98
C VAL A 146 -0.87 -8.24 -13.58
N SER A 147 0.09 -8.24 -14.51
CA SER A 147 1.48 -8.67 -14.32
C SER A 147 2.40 -7.47 -14.03
N TYR A 148 2.09 -6.76 -12.95
CA TYR A 148 2.85 -5.60 -12.46
C TYR A 148 3.03 -5.72 -10.95
N GLY A 149 4.20 -5.34 -10.41
CA GLY A 149 4.45 -5.45 -8.98
C GLY A 149 4.83 -6.88 -8.57
N ALA A 150 4.89 -7.13 -7.26
CA ALA A 150 5.29 -8.41 -6.71
C ALA A 150 4.06 -9.15 -6.17
N CYS A 151 3.87 -10.40 -6.61
CA CYS A 151 2.83 -11.25 -6.04
C CYS A 151 3.35 -12.11 -4.88
N ILE A 152 2.42 -12.45 -3.99
CA ILE A 152 2.52 -13.58 -3.07
C ILE A 152 1.75 -14.77 -3.66
N GLN A 153 1.99 -15.96 -3.13
CA GLN A 153 1.31 -17.19 -3.54
C GLN A 153 0.58 -17.81 -2.35
N CYS A 154 -0.41 -18.64 -2.65
CA CYS A 154 -1.10 -19.44 -1.65
C CYS A 154 -0.10 -20.24 -0.80
N SER A 155 -0.34 -20.32 0.51
CA SER A 155 0.48 -21.07 1.46
C SER A 155 0.43 -22.58 1.26
N ASN A 156 -0.60 -23.09 0.57
CA ASN A 156 -0.64 -24.50 0.18
C ASN A 156 0.40 -24.77 -0.91
N ASN A 157 1.39 -25.61 -0.61
CA ASN A 157 2.51 -25.96 -1.51
C ASN A 157 2.08 -26.53 -2.88
N SER A 158 0.87 -27.11 -2.97
CA SER A 158 0.32 -27.62 -4.23
C SER A 158 -0.39 -26.54 -5.06
N CYS A 159 -0.74 -25.41 -4.44
CA CYS A 159 -1.43 -24.30 -5.08
C CYS A 159 -0.43 -23.31 -5.67
N ARG A 160 -0.57 -22.98 -6.96
CA ARG A 160 0.28 -22.00 -7.65
C ARG A 160 -0.38 -20.64 -7.83
N VAL A 161 -1.60 -20.47 -7.31
CA VAL A 161 -2.36 -19.22 -7.42
C VAL A 161 -1.56 -18.08 -6.79
N ALA A 162 -1.45 -16.99 -7.54
CA ALA A 162 -0.72 -15.80 -7.16
C ALA A 162 -1.64 -14.59 -7.11
N TYR A 163 -1.36 -13.67 -6.19
CA TYR A 163 -2.11 -12.44 -6.01
C TYR A 163 -1.23 -11.34 -5.42
N HIS A 164 -1.57 -10.08 -5.71
CA HIS A 164 -1.03 -8.96 -4.94
C HIS A 164 -1.60 -8.99 -3.52
N PRO A 165 -0.83 -8.62 -2.48
CA PRO A 165 -1.31 -8.61 -1.11
C PRO A 165 -2.65 -7.85 -0.93
N LEU A 166 -2.76 -6.65 -1.51
CA LEU A 166 -3.99 -5.87 -1.42
C LEU A 166 -5.14 -6.42 -2.28
N CYS A 167 -4.86 -7.14 -3.36
CA CYS A 167 -5.90 -7.81 -4.14
C CYS A 167 -6.49 -8.99 -3.36
N ALA A 168 -5.65 -9.80 -2.70
CA ALA A 168 -6.14 -10.88 -1.84
C ALA A 168 -6.97 -10.37 -0.67
N ARG A 169 -6.52 -9.30 -0.02
CA ARG A 169 -7.29 -8.62 1.03
C ARG A 169 -8.66 -8.16 0.52
N ALA A 170 -8.68 -7.47 -0.61
CA ALA A 170 -9.91 -6.99 -1.24
C ALA A 170 -10.90 -8.13 -1.56
N ALA A 171 -10.38 -9.30 -1.93
CA ALA A 171 -11.16 -10.48 -2.23
C ALA A 171 -11.59 -11.27 -0.98
N GLY A 172 -11.23 -10.83 0.23
CA GLY A 172 -11.57 -11.50 1.48
C GLY A 172 -10.85 -12.84 1.67
N LEU A 173 -9.71 -13.05 1.01
CA LEU A 173 -8.89 -14.24 1.26
C LEU A 173 -8.24 -14.12 2.65
N CYS A 174 -8.20 -15.21 3.41
CA CYS A 174 -7.51 -15.22 4.71
C CYS A 174 -6.03 -14.90 4.50
N VAL A 175 -5.62 -13.74 4.99
CA VAL A 175 -4.22 -13.30 5.04
C VAL A 175 -3.84 -13.24 6.53
N GLU A 176 -3.39 -14.36 7.09
CA GLU A 176 -2.77 -14.41 8.42
C GLU A 176 -1.29 -14.04 8.31
N VAL A 177 -0.89 -12.95 8.97
CA VAL A 177 0.51 -12.46 8.92
C VAL A 177 1.46 -13.62 9.28
N PRO A 178 2.46 -13.94 8.42
CA PRO A 178 3.36 -15.06 8.66
C PRO A 178 4.25 -14.87 9.89
#